data_AF-A0A2S0MV06-F1
#
_entry.id   AF-A0A2S0MV06-F1
#
_cell.length_a   1.000
_cell.length_b   1.000
_cell.length_c   1.000
_cell.angle_alpha   90.00
_cell.angle_beta   90.00
_cell.angle_gamma   90.00
#
_symmetry.space_group_name_H-M   'P 1'
#
loop_
_entity.id
_entity.type
_entity.pdbx_description
1 polymer ?
#
loop_
_entity_poly.entity_id
_entity_poly.type
_entity_poly.pdbx_seq_one_letter_code
_entity_poly.pdbx_strand_id
1 'polypeptide(L)'
;MYPAPLASSAQKVHDNFAANIWSVTRQVHHSLANPNEPVDMVLFLNGVALVTLELKNPWTGQTARYHGQKQYRDRDTSQTLLQFGRTLVHMTADQDEVWMATKLSGAPTFILPFKKGHGEGAGNPFKALIAFSGEKVVDGVKYTEAEMNGFPEDKTRKEFDKDEYRLLVVANKYLTGFDQPKLCAMYVDKKLQHVLAVQALSRLNRSALRLGKRKEDLFVLDFFNTTEDIKAAFDPFFTVTTLSEATDVNVLHELKATLDDAGVYEWVEVEEFCTRFFDGEDAQELSPLIDIAAERFNEELDLEDKDKIDYKIKAKQFVKIYGQMASIMPFEVVAWEKLFWFLKFLVPKLKIQDPNQDALDELLESVDLSSYGLQRTKLNQVIGLDASEAELEPQNPNPRGYREGEVQEDPLEEIIRSFNERWFQGWSATPEEQRVKFLNIVSSVQAHPDFAEKYSENPDPFSRDLAFEKIMKDVMLRRRKDELELYKLHAQDQAFKAAFYQSIKDTLDRSASRGAGSPS
;
A
#
# COMPACT_ATOMS: atom_id res chain seq x y z
N MET A 1 -23.92 23.43 12.39
CA MET A 1 -23.94 24.88 12.04
C MET A 1 -25.23 25.10 11.25
N TYR A 2 -26.10 26.03 11.66
CA TYR A 2 -27.42 26.20 11.06
C TYR A 2 -27.27 26.73 9.63
N PRO A 3 -27.62 25.95 8.59
CA PRO A 3 -27.44 26.38 7.22
C PRO A 3 -28.38 27.54 6.89
N ALA A 4 -27.94 28.43 6.00
CA ALA A 4 -28.85 29.39 5.39
C ALA A 4 -29.99 28.62 4.67
N PRO A 5 -31.20 29.19 4.59
CA PRO A 5 -32.30 28.56 3.86
C PRO A 5 -31.87 28.24 2.42
N LEU A 6 -32.12 27.02 1.96
CA LEU A 6 -31.90 26.63 0.56
C LEU A 6 -32.80 27.47 -0.34
N ALA A 7 -32.38 27.74 -1.58
CA ALA A 7 -33.20 28.48 -2.55
C ALA A 7 -34.59 27.85 -2.80
N SER A 8 -34.72 26.53 -2.59
CA SER A 8 -35.97 25.77 -2.68
C SER A 8 -36.83 25.79 -1.40
N SER A 9 -36.40 26.47 -0.34
CA SER A 9 -37.14 26.53 0.92
C SER A 9 -38.39 27.41 0.76
N ALA A 10 -39.43 27.11 1.54
CA ALA A 10 -40.62 27.95 1.57
C ALA A 10 -40.29 29.38 2.02
N GLN A 11 -40.98 30.38 1.47
CA GLN A 11 -40.77 31.80 1.78
C GLN A 11 -40.75 32.08 3.30
N LYS A 12 -41.65 31.44 4.05
CA LYS A 12 -41.71 31.53 5.51
C LYS A 12 -40.39 31.15 6.21
N VAL A 13 -39.61 30.23 5.65
CA VAL A 13 -38.30 29.84 6.19
C VAL A 13 -37.28 30.97 5.98
N HIS A 14 -37.31 31.62 4.82
CA HIS A 14 -36.48 32.81 4.56
C HIS A 14 -36.86 33.96 5.47
N ASP A 15 -38.17 34.22 5.64
CA ASP A 15 -38.68 35.29 6.50
C ASP A 15 -38.28 35.06 7.97
N ASN A 16 -38.44 33.82 8.47
CA ASN A 16 -38.02 33.44 9.82
C ASN A 16 -36.49 33.57 10.00
N PHE A 17 -35.70 33.20 8.98
CA PHE A 17 -34.26 33.33 9.05
C PHE A 17 -33.82 34.80 9.06
N ALA A 18 -34.47 35.66 8.27
CA ALA A 18 -34.21 37.10 8.23
C ALA A 18 -34.66 37.81 9.52
N ALA A 19 -35.65 37.27 10.23
CA ALA A 19 -36.11 37.79 11.52
C ALA A 19 -35.15 37.49 12.69
N ASN A 20 -34.08 36.70 12.46
CA ASN A 20 -33.10 36.41 13.50
C ASN A 20 -32.31 37.66 13.91
N ILE A 21 -32.32 37.97 15.21
CA ILE A 21 -31.60 39.08 15.81
C ILE A 21 -30.33 38.55 16.47
N TRP A 22 -29.18 39.00 15.96
CA TRP A 22 -27.89 38.81 16.60
C TRP A 22 -27.62 39.94 17.59
N SER A 23 -27.19 39.60 18.80
CA SER A 23 -26.77 40.61 19.79
C SER A 23 -25.53 40.16 20.53
N VAL A 24 -24.71 41.13 20.93
CA VAL A 24 -23.47 40.92 21.68
C VAL A 24 -23.56 41.70 22.99
N THR A 25 -23.32 41.02 24.11
CA THR A 25 -23.29 41.68 25.43
C THR A 25 -21.90 41.50 26.03
N ARG A 26 -21.31 42.61 26.48
CA ARG A 26 -20.02 42.62 27.18
C ARG A 26 -20.23 42.48 28.68
N GLN A 27 -19.30 41.85 29.38
CA GLN A 27 -19.29 41.66 30.84
C GLN A 27 -20.62 41.12 31.37
N VAL A 28 -21.00 39.92 30.91
CA VAL A 28 -22.25 39.29 31.31
C VAL A 28 -22.13 38.72 32.72
N HIS A 29 -22.84 39.36 33.65
CA HIS A 29 -23.00 38.91 35.02
C HIS A 29 -24.08 37.83 35.03
N HIS A 30 -23.66 36.58 35.19
CA HIS A 30 -24.50 35.40 34.96
C HIS A 30 -24.77 34.58 36.23
N SER A 31 -24.17 34.97 37.35
CA SER A 31 -24.31 34.33 38.65
C SER A 31 -24.74 35.37 39.69
N LEU A 32 -25.82 35.10 40.42
CA LEU A 32 -26.20 35.88 41.59
C LEU A 32 -25.32 35.56 42.80
N ALA A 33 -24.75 34.35 42.85
CA ALA A 33 -23.84 33.91 43.92
C ALA A 33 -22.44 34.52 43.75
N ASN A 34 -21.96 34.63 42.51
CA ASN A 34 -20.64 35.14 42.16
C ASN A 34 -20.76 36.34 41.19
N PRO A 35 -21.27 37.50 41.64
CA PRO A 35 -21.50 38.65 40.76
C PRO A 35 -20.18 39.21 40.20
N ASN A 36 -19.06 39.05 40.91
CA ASN A 36 -17.76 39.59 40.49
C ASN A 36 -17.02 38.71 39.47
N GLU A 37 -17.68 37.70 38.91
CA GLU A 37 -17.12 36.82 37.87
C GLU A 37 -17.86 36.98 36.54
N PRO A 38 -17.93 38.18 35.93
CA PRO A 38 -18.60 38.35 34.65
C PRO A 38 -17.88 37.57 33.54
N VAL A 39 -18.62 37.08 32.55
CA VAL A 39 -18.04 36.57 31.31
C VAL A 39 -17.75 37.77 30.40
N ASP A 40 -16.54 37.88 29.84
CA ASP A 40 -16.11 39.08 29.10
C ASP A 40 -17.05 39.45 27.94
N MET A 41 -17.56 38.46 27.21
CA MET A 41 -18.51 38.68 26.12
C MET A 41 -19.41 37.45 25.90
N VAL A 42 -20.67 37.68 25.52
CA VAL A 42 -21.60 36.62 25.10
C VAL A 42 -22.32 37.03 23.82
N LEU A 43 -22.33 36.13 22.83
CA LEU A 43 -23.08 36.26 21.58
C LEU A 43 -24.43 35.56 21.72
N PHE A 44 -25.50 36.24 21.37
CA PHE A 44 -26.87 35.74 21.44
C PHE A 44 -27.54 35.76 20.05
N LEU A 45 -28.47 34.82 19.87
CA LEU A 45 -29.40 34.78 18.76
C LEU A 45 -30.82 34.74 19.32
N ASN A 46 -31.63 35.77 19.03
CA ASN A 46 -32.98 35.92 19.58
C ASN A 46 -33.02 35.77 21.12
N GLY A 47 -31.97 36.23 21.82
CA GLY A 47 -31.83 36.12 23.28
C GLY A 47 -31.31 34.78 23.79
N VAL A 48 -31.08 33.79 22.93
CA VAL A 48 -30.44 32.51 23.30
C VAL A 48 -28.92 32.65 23.23
N ALA A 49 -28.22 32.34 24.31
CA ALA A 49 -26.76 32.39 24.35
C ALA A 49 -26.17 31.31 23.44
N LEU A 50 -25.35 31.72 22.48
CA LEU A 50 -24.69 30.79 21.55
C LEU A 50 -23.22 30.60 21.89
N VAL A 51 -22.53 31.69 22.23
CA VAL A 51 -21.09 31.68 22.48
C VAL A 51 -20.79 32.52 23.71
N THR A 52 -20.08 31.98 24.68
CA THR A 52 -19.39 32.79 25.70
C THR A 52 -17.93 32.98 25.31
N LEU A 53 -17.36 34.16 25.54
CA LEU A 53 -15.95 34.44 25.29
C LEU A 53 -15.27 35.01 26.54
N GLU A 54 -14.09 34.47 26.85
CA GLU A 54 -13.08 35.08 27.71
C GLU A 54 -12.01 35.71 26.83
N LEU A 55 -11.79 37.01 26.98
CA LEU A 55 -10.85 37.75 26.16
C LEU A 55 -9.61 38.06 26.98
N LYS A 56 -8.43 37.72 26.46
CA LYS A 56 -7.14 37.95 27.11
C LYS A 56 -6.24 38.82 26.25
N ASN A 57 -5.29 39.48 26.90
CA ASN A 57 -4.33 40.36 26.26
C ASN A 57 -2.90 39.92 26.63
N PRO A 58 -2.14 39.34 25.69
CA PRO A 58 -0.80 38.84 25.96
C PRO A 58 0.14 39.95 26.45
N TRP A 59 -0.06 41.20 26.03
CA TRP A 59 0.73 42.35 26.48
C TRP A 59 0.58 42.66 27.98
N THR A 60 -0.52 42.23 28.61
CA THR A 60 -0.71 42.36 30.06
C THR A 60 -0.30 41.08 30.81
N GLY A 61 0.42 40.16 30.16
CA GLY A 61 0.82 38.88 30.72
C GLY A 61 -0.28 37.83 30.80
N GLN A 62 -1.47 38.10 30.23
CA GLN A 62 -2.59 37.16 30.23
C GLN A 62 -2.85 36.59 28.85
N THR A 63 -2.82 35.27 28.73
CA THR A 63 -3.03 34.55 27.47
C THR A 63 -4.32 33.73 27.48
N ALA A 64 -4.93 33.55 26.32
CA ALA A 64 -6.10 32.72 26.13
C ALA A 64 -5.82 31.28 26.51
N ARG A 65 -4.64 30.78 26.12
CA ARG A 65 -4.17 29.41 26.36
C ARG A 65 -4.05 29.06 27.83
N TYR A 66 -3.57 29.97 28.68
CA TYR A 66 -3.38 29.71 30.10
C TYR A 66 -4.48 30.33 30.96
N HIS A 67 -4.62 31.65 30.92
CA HIS A 67 -5.46 32.39 31.85
C HIS A 67 -6.94 32.22 31.54
N GLY A 68 -7.34 32.35 30.28
CA GLY A 68 -8.75 32.17 29.91
C GLY A 68 -9.22 30.72 30.02
N GLN A 69 -8.37 29.74 29.68
CA GLN A 69 -8.67 28.32 29.95
C GLN A 69 -8.83 28.04 31.44
N LYS A 70 -7.91 28.54 32.28
CA LYS A 70 -7.98 28.38 33.73
C LYS A 70 -9.27 28.97 34.30
N GLN A 71 -9.63 30.18 33.87
CA GLN A 71 -10.84 30.85 34.32
C GLN A 71 -12.10 30.01 34.05
N TYR A 72 -12.23 29.40 32.87
CA TYR A 72 -13.36 28.48 32.61
C TYR A 72 -13.32 27.19 33.43
N ARG A 73 -12.14 26.67 33.76
CA ARG A 73 -12.01 25.47 34.60
C ARG A 73 -12.34 25.76 36.07
N ASP A 74 -12.12 26.99 36.52
CA ASP A 74 -12.33 27.41 37.90
C ASP A 74 -13.77 27.93 38.14
N ARG A 75 -14.50 28.31 37.08
CA ARG A 75 -15.89 28.80 37.15
C ARG A 75 -16.85 27.72 37.67
N ASP A 76 -17.85 28.16 38.41
CA ASP A 76 -18.99 27.33 38.82
C ASP A 76 -19.88 26.98 37.61
N THR A 77 -19.71 25.77 37.10
CA THR A 77 -20.48 25.25 35.95
C THR A 77 -21.95 24.94 36.26
N SER A 78 -22.38 25.00 37.53
CA SER A 78 -23.78 24.84 37.90
C SER A 78 -24.64 26.05 37.51
N GLN A 79 -24.01 27.21 37.21
CA GLN A 79 -24.70 28.43 36.79
C GLN A 79 -25.34 28.27 35.41
N THR A 80 -26.58 28.75 35.26
CA THR A 80 -27.44 28.50 34.09
C THR A 80 -26.76 28.80 32.73
N LEU A 81 -25.96 29.87 32.62
CA LEU A 81 -25.27 30.21 31.37
C LEU A 81 -24.22 29.16 30.96
N LEU A 82 -23.59 28.51 31.95
CA LEU A 82 -22.44 27.60 31.78
C LEU A 82 -22.83 26.12 31.81
N GLN A 83 -24.09 25.81 32.14
CA GLN A 83 -24.62 24.46 32.08
C GLN A 83 -24.59 23.91 30.65
N PHE A 84 -24.25 22.63 30.53
CA PHE A 84 -24.21 21.95 29.23
C PHE A 84 -25.56 22.06 28.49
N GLY A 85 -25.49 22.43 27.21
CA GLY A 85 -26.66 22.60 26.34
C GLY A 85 -27.34 23.97 26.43
N ARG A 86 -26.93 24.85 27.36
CA ARG A 86 -27.45 26.23 27.46
C ARG A 86 -26.73 27.21 26.55
N THR A 87 -25.41 27.02 26.40
CA THR A 87 -24.58 27.71 25.42
C THR A 87 -23.94 26.66 24.51
N LEU A 88 -23.85 26.92 23.20
CA LEU A 88 -23.30 25.94 22.25
C LEU A 88 -21.80 25.76 22.42
N VAL A 89 -21.09 26.84 22.71
CA VAL A 89 -19.63 26.84 22.81
C VAL A 89 -19.12 27.93 23.75
N HIS A 90 -18.08 27.59 24.49
CA HIS A 90 -17.34 28.49 25.36
C HIS A 90 -15.96 28.69 24.75
N MET A 91 -15.54 29.93 24.53
CA MET A 91 -14.30 30.27 23.86
C MET A 91 -13.38 31.12 24.73
N THR A 92 -12.09 30.88 24.65
CA THR A 92 -11.07 31.80 25.18
C THR A 92 -10.25 32.30 24.01
N ALA A 93 -10.08 33.61 23.90
CA ALA A 93 -9.45 34.26 22.75
C ALA A 93 -8.48 35.35 23.20
N ASP A 94 -7.36 35.46 22.49
CA ASP A 94 -6.44 36.59 22.56
C ASP A 94 -6.07 37.03 21.14
N GLN A 95 -5.05 37.89 21.00
CA GLN A 95 -4.63 38.39 19.68
C GLN A 95 -4.03 37.29 18.79
N ASP A 96 -3.53 36.20 19.38
CA ASP A 96 -2.75 35.17 18.69
C ASP A 96 -3.54 33.86 18.53
N GLU A 97 -4.36 33.50 19.51
CA GLU A 97 -5.01 32.20 19.60
C GLU A 97 -6.47 32.29 20.06
N VAL A 98 -7.29 31.37 19.54
CA VAL A 98 -8.63 31.09 20.04
C VAL A 98 -8.74 29.61 20.37
N TRP A 99 -9.39 29.31 21.48
CA TRP A 99 -9.67 27.96 21.96
C TRP A 99 -11.15 27.84 22.32
N MET A 100 -11.70 26.63 22.27
CA MET A 100 -13.11 26.37 22.51
C MET A 100 -13.37 25.08 23.31
N ALA A 101 -14.49 25.05 24.03
CA ALA A 101 -15.08 23.86 24.64
C ALA A 101 -16.60 23.88 24.46
N THR A 102 -17.20 22.73 24.15
CA THR A 102 -18.66 22.58 24.04
C THR A 102 -19.32 22.23 25.38
N LYS A 103 -18.53 21.75 26.35
CA LYS A 103 -18.98 21.41 27.69
C LYS A 103 -17.93 21.84 28.71
N LEU A 104 -18.33 22.63 29.69
CA LEU A 104 -17.52 22.91 30.88
C LEU A 104 -17.77 21.82 31.93
N SER A 105 -16.71 21.34 32.56
CA SER A 105 -16.77 20.31 33.61
C SER A 105 -15.76 20.58 34.74
N GLY A 106 -15.44 21.84 34.98
CA GLY A 106 -14.42 22.25 35.95
C GLY A 106 -13.00 21.91 35.47
N ALA A 107 -12.14 21.43 36.37
CA ALA A 107 -10.77 20.99 36.05
C ALA A 107 -10.65 20.04 34.84
N PRO A 108 -11.48 18.99 34.67
CA PRO A 108 -11.41 18.08 33.52
C PRO A 108 -12.02 18.64 32.22
N THR A 109 -12.33 19.94 32.15
CA THR A 109 -12.83 20.55 30.91
C THR A 109 -11.85 20.34 29.76
N PHE A 110 -12.34 19.69 28.71
CA PHE A 110 -11.59 19.47 27.48
C PHE A 110 -11.71 20.67 26.56
N ILE A 111 -10.60 21.37 26.34
CA ILE A 111 -10.53 22.61 25.55
C ILE A 111 -9.68 22.37 24.31
N LEU A 112 -10.26 22.62 23.14
CA LEU A 112 -9.68 22.41 21.82
C LEU A 112 -9.24 23.74 21.20
N PRO A 113 -8.17 23.78 20.39
CA PRO A 113 -7.82 24.98 19.63
C PRO A 113 -8.87 25.26 18.54
N PHE A 114 -9.40 26.48 18.48
CA PHE A 114 -10.36 26.95 17.48
C PHE A 114 -9.72 27.97 16.55
N LYS A 115 -8.82 27.51 15.69
CA LYS A 115 -8.01 28.37 14.85
C LYS A 115 -8.52 28.32 13.40
N LYS A 116 -9.36 29.27 12.99
CA LYS A 116 -9.75 29.44 11.58
C LYS A 116 -8.83 30.47 10.95
N GLY A 117 -7.72 30.01 10.37
CA GLY A 117 -6.68 30.90 9.82
C GLY A 117 -7.23 31.80 8.71
N HIS A 118 -6.78 33.05 8.67
CA HIS A 118 -7.00 34.03 7.60
C HIS A 118 -5.91 35.10 7.64
N GLY A 119 -5.29 35.43 6.51
CA GLY A 119 -4.37 36.57 6.36
C GLY A 119 -3.29 36.67 7.45
N GLU A 120 -2.47 35.62 7.60
CA GLU A 120 -1.37 35.48 8.58
C GLU A 120 -1.73 35.02 10.00
N GLY A 121 -3.02 34.91 10.36
CA GLY A 121 -3.41 34.28 11.64
C GLY A 121 -3.10 32.78 11.67
N ALA A 122 -2.50 32.29 12.77
CA ALA A 122 -2.26 30.87 12.99
C ALA A 122 -3.60 30.11 12.95
N GLY A 123 -3.90 29.49 11.80
CA GLY A 123 -5.00 28.52 11.68
C GLY A 123 -4.67 27.23 12.42
N ASN A 124 -5.57 26.26 12.37
CA ASN A 124 -5.20 24.85 12.48
C ASN A 124 -4.83 24.43 11.05
N PRO A 125 -3.59 24.69 10.56
CA PRO A 125 -3.17 24.13 9.29
C PRO A 125 -3.32 22.62 9.41
N PHE A 126 -3.96 22.03 8.42
CA PHE A 126 -3.98 20.59 8.35
C PHE A 126 -2.55 20.11 8.18
N LYS A 127 -2.20 19.07 8.91
CA LYS A 127 -0.91 18.42 8.77
C LYS A 127 -0.99 17.42 7.62
N ALA A 128 0.13 17.26 6.94
CA ALA A 128 0.34 16.17 6.00
C ALA A 128 1.13 15.07 6.70
N LEU A 129 0.81 13.83 6.37
CA LEU A 129 1.66 12.68 6.66
C LEU A 129 2.31 12.21 5.37
N ILE A 130 3.51 11.67 5.49
CA ILE A 130 4.28 11.15 4.38
C ILE A 130 4.47 9.66 4.62
N ALA A 131 4.31 8.83 3.60
CA ALA A 131 4.48 7.39 3.69
C ALA A 131 5.27 6.86 2.50
N PHE A 132 6.51 6.45 2.76
CA PHE A 132 7.40 5.85 1.79
C PHE A 132 8.25 4.77 2.46
N SER A 133 8.79 3.86 1.68
CA SER A 133 9.61 2.75 2.19
C SER A 133 11.09 3.14 2.18
N GLY A 134 11.80 2.87 3.28
CA GLY A 134 13.24 3.06 3.40
C GLY A 134 13.66 4.51 3.65
N GLU A 135 14.95 4.79 3.44
CA GLU A 135 15.52 6.13 3.52
C GLU A 135 15.53 6.79 2.14
N LYS A 136 15.32 8.10 2.08
CA LYS A 136 15.49 8.89 0.85
C LYS A 136 16.42 10.06 1.07
N VAL A 137 17.39 10.21 0.16
CA VAL A 137 18.29 11.36 0.13
C VAL A 137 17.70 12.41 -0.80
N VAL A 138 17.44 13.60 -0.26
CA VAL A 138 17.01 14.77 -1.03
C VAL A 138 17.97 15.90 -0.68
N ASP A 139 18.61 16.50 -1.70
CA ASP A 139 19.60 17.58 -1.54
C ASP A 139 20.75 17.26 -0.57
N GLY A 140 21.15 15.98 -0.52
CA GLY A 140 22.22 15.50 0.37
C GLY A 140 21.80 15.25 1.82
N VAL A 141 20.52 15.45 2.16
CA VAL A 141 19.96 15.15 3.49
C VAL A 141 19.16 13.85 3.43
N LYS A 142 19.45 12.93 4.35
CA LYS A 142 18.67 11.70 4.53
C LYS A 142 17.38 11.98 5.29
N TYR A 143 16.29 11.45 4.77
CA TYR A 143 14.97 11.51 5.38
C TYR A 143 14.38 10.10 5.51
N THR A 144 13.76 9.85 6.66
CA THR A 144 12.92 8.67 6.91
C THR A 144 11.48 9.07 7.19
N GLU A 145 10.53 8.14 6.97
CA GLU A 145 9.11 8.36 7.29
C GLU A 145 8.94 8.77 8.76
N ALA A 146 9.65 8.10 9.67
CA ALA A 146 9.54 8.35 11.09
C ALA A 146 10.06 9.74 11.50
N GLU A 147 11.15 10.22 10.87
CA GLU A 147 11.68 11.56 11.11
C GLU A 147 10.77 12.64 10.56
N MET A 148 10.21 12.44 9.35
CA MET A 148 9.34 13.42 8.72
C MET A 148 7.98 13.54 9.42
N ASN A 149 7.43 12.42 9.90
CA ASN A 149 6.15 12.42 10.61
C ASN A 149 6.31 12.68 12.12
N GLY A 150 7.51 12.51 12.67
CA GLY A 150 7.80 12.68 14.10
C GLY A 150 7.30 11.52 14.98
N PHE A 151 6.94 10.38 14.39
CA PHE A 151 6.51 9.17 15.10
C PHE A 151 6.79 7.91 14.27
N PRO A 152 6.83 6.71 14.90
CA PRO A 152 7.11 5.44 14.21
C PRO A 152 6.13 5.09 13.07
N GLU A 153 6.63 4.46 12.01
CA GLU A 153 5.88 4.12 10.78
C GLU A 153 4.63 3.25 11.04
N ASP A 154 4.65 2.37 12.04
CA ASP A 154 3.53 1.51 12.40
C ASP A 154 2.31 2.31 12.91
N LYS A 155 2.52 3.57 13.32
CA LYS A 155 1.46 4.46 13.82
C LYS A 155 0.86 5.34 12.73
N THR A 156 1.48 5.48 11.56
CA THR A 156 1.02 6.37 10.48
C THR A 156 -0.45 6.17 10.13
N ARG A 157 -0.92 4.91 10.06
CA ARG A 157 -2.34 4.59 9.81
C ARG A 157 -3.28 5.09 10.91
N LYS A 158 -2.88 4.98 12.18
CA LYS A 158 -3.69 5.42 13.33
C LYS A 158 -3.66 6.93 13.48
N GLU A 159 -2.51 7.54 13.25
CA GLU A 159 -2.33 8.99 13.31
C GLU A 159 -3.13 9.68 12.20
N PHE A 160 -3.13 9.14 10.98
CA PHE A 160 -3.91 9.71 9.87
C PHE A 160 -5.43 9.74 10.12
N ASP A 161 -5.96 8.92 11.03
CA ASP A 161 -7.38 8.96 11.37
C ASP A 161 -7.75 10.17 12.25
N LYS A 162 -6.77 10.86 12.84
CA LYS A 162 -7.01 12.06 13.65
C LYS A 162 -7.36 13.26 12.76
N ASP A 163 -8.22 14.13 13.27
CA ASP A 163 -8.73 15.30 12.53
C ASP A 163 -7.64 16.33 12.17
N GLU A 164 -6.48 16.28 12.82
CA GLU A 164 -5.37 17.19 12.53
C GLU A 164 -4.66 16.87 11.21
N TYR A 165 -4.73 15.63 10.72
CA TYR A 165 -4.12 15.20 9.46
C TYR A 165 -5.17 15.11 8.37
N ARG A 166 -4.99 15.86 7.28
CA ARG A 166 -5.94 15.87 6.15
C ARG A 166 -5.32 15.53 4.80
N LEU A 167 -4.00 15.35 4.75
CA LEU A 167 -3.27 14.95 3.55
C LEU A 167 -2.35 13.76 3.90
N LEU A 168 -2.34 12.76 3.04
CA LEU A 168 -1.40 11.64 3.11
C LEU A 168 -0.68 11.56 1.76
N VAL A 169 0.62 11.81 1.77
CA VAL A 169 1.49 11.73 0.59
C VAL A 169 2.10 10.33 0.56
N VAL A 170 1.83 9.58 -0.50
CA VAL A 170 2.24 8.18 -0.65
C VAL A 170 3.02 7.98 -1.94
N ALA A 171 4.06 7.14 -1.87
CA ALA A 171 4.72 6.61 -3.05
C ALA A 171 4.11 5.25 -3.45
N ASN A 172 4.61 4.15 -2.88
CA ASN A 172 4.09 2.79 -3.11
C ASN A 172 3.33 2.23 -1.92
N LYS A 173 3.49 2.82 -0.73
CA LYS A 173 2.77 2.40 0.48
C LYS A 173 1.29 2.75 0.35
N TYR A 174 0.45 1.94 0.98
CA TYR A 174 -1.01 2.17 1.10
C TYR A 174 -1.81 2.18 -0.22
N LEU A 175 -1.19 1.80 -1.35
CA LEU A 175 -1.88 1.51 -2.62
C LEU A 175 -2.70 0.20 -2.55
N THR A 176 -2.30 -0.73 -1.69
CA THR A 176 -3.00 -1.98 -1.35
C THR A 176 -3.28 -2.05 0.17
N GLY A 177 -4.37 -2.70 0.59
CA GLY A 177 -4.64 -3.03 2.02
C GLY A 177 -4.97 -1.87 3.00
N PHE A 178 -4.74 -0.60 2.64
CA PHE A 178 -5.14 0.55 3.48
C PHE A 178 -6.65 0.78 3.40
N ASP A 179 -7.28 1.17 4.50
CA ASP A 179 -8.71 1.48 4.50
C ASP A 179 -8.95 2.70 5.37
N GLN A 180 -9.46 3.77 4.76
CA GLN A 180 -9.76 5.04 5.41
C GLN A 180 -11.06 5.63 4.83
N PRO A 181 -12.21 5.43 5.50
CA PRO A 181 -13.51 5.91 5.03
C PRO A 181 -13.62 7.43 4.80
N LYS A 182 -12.78 8.23 5.49
CA LYS A 182 -12.76 9.71 5.37
C LYS A 182 -12.18 10.21 4.03
N LEU A 183 -11.49 9.35 3.27
CA LEU A 183 -10.79 9.74 2.04
C LEU A 183 -11.78 10.11 0.93
N CYS A 184 -11.76 11.35 0.45
CA CYS A 184 -12.68 11.85 -0.59
C CYS A 184 -11.98 12.41 -1.84
N ALA A 185 -10.70 12.77 -1.73
CA ALA A 185 -9.92 13.29 -2.85
C ALA A 185 -8.63 12.48 -3.06
N MET A 186 -8.25 12.25 -4.31
CA MET A 186 -6.97 11.66 -4.68
C MET A 186 -6.28 12.50 -5.74
N TYR A 187 -5.00 12.79 -5.50
CA TYR A 187 -4.10 13.44 -6.46
C TYR A 187 -3.16 12.37 -6.97
N VAL A 188 -3.14 12.14 -8.27
CA VAL A 188 -2.36 11.05 -8.90
C VAL A 188 -1.28 11.68 -9.75
N ASP A 189 -0.03 11.45 -9.36
CA ASP A 189 1.17 11.84 -10.11
C ASP A 189 2.04 10.60 -10.36
N LYS A 190 1.37 9.52 -10.79
CA LYS A 190 1.98 8.21 -11.02
C LYS A 190 1.18 7.43 -12.04
N LYS A 191 1.87 6.64 -12.87
CA LYS A 191 1.22 5.70 -13.79
C LYS A 191 0.38 4.68 -13.02
N LEU A 192 -0.93 4.66 -13.28
CA LEU A 192 -1.88 3.71 -12.73
C LEU A 192 -2.38 2.80 -13.86
N GLN A 193 -1.97 1.53 -13.84
CA GLN A 193 -2.36 0.56 -14.86
C GLN A 193 -3.12 -0.62 -14.26
N HIS A 194 -4.04 -1.18 -15.05
CA HIS A 194 -4.76 -2.41 -14.74
C HIS A 194 -5.37 -2.39 -13.33
N VAL A 195 -5.15 -3.47 -12.57
CA VAL A 195 -5.69 -3.68 -11.22
C VAL A 195 -5.25 -2.59 -10.24
N LEU A 196 -4.06 -1.98 -10.42
CA LEU A 196 -3.58 -0.92 -9.53
C LEU A 196 -4.42 0.35 -9.64
N ALA A 197 -4.90 0.70 -10.83
CA ALA A 197 -5.79 1.84 -11.03
C ALA A 197 -7.12 1.64 -10.28
N VAL A 198 -7.70 0.44 -10.40
CA VAL A 198 -8.94 0.07 -9.71
C VAL A 198 -8.73 0.05 -8.21
N GLN A 199 -7.66 -0.59 -7.72
CA GLN A 199 -7.36 -0.68 -6.29
C GLN A 199 -7.04 0.67 -5.65
N ALA A 200 -6.38 1.59 -6.38
CA ALA A 200 -6.07 2.92 -5.88
C ALA A 200 -7.33 3.80 -5.86
N LEU A 201 -8.01 3.96 -7.00
CA LEU A 201 -9.14 4.89 -7.12
C LEU A 201 -10.39 4.39 -6.39
N SER A 202 -10.63 3.08 -6.30
CA SER A 202 -11.79 2.52 -5.55
C SER A 202 -11.76 2.83 -4.05
N ARG A 203 -10.60 3.23 -3.51
CA ARG A 203 -10.45 3.66 -2.09
C ARG A 203 -11.32 4.87 -1.77
N LEU A 204 -11.52 5.75 -2.74
CA LEU A 204 -12.37 6.92 -2.59
C LEU A 204 -13.84 6.53 -2.38
N ASN A 205 -14.27 5.38 -2.89
CA ASN A 205 -15.67 4.95 -2.84
C ASN A 205 -16.08 4.28 -1.51
N ARG A 206 -15.23 4.32 -0.47
CA ARG A 206 -15.61 3.85 0.87
C ARG A 206 -16.72 4.73 1.46
N SER A 207 -17.86 4.14 1.79
CA SER A 207 -19.01 4.87 2.35
C SER A 207 -18.74 5.33 3.78
N ALA A 208 -19.00 6.61 4.06
CA ALA A 208 -18.91 7.19 5.40
C ALA A 208 -20.15 8.03 5.71
N LEU A 209 -21.34 7.40 5.68
CA LEU A 209 -22.64 8.07 5.86
C LEU A 209 -22.73 8.87 7.17
N ARG A 210 -22.13 8.36 8.25
CA ARG A 210 -22.08 9.04 9.56
C ARG A 210 -21.32 10.37 9.52
N LEU A 211 -20.47 10.58 8.53
CA LEU A 211 -19.69 11.80 8.31
C LEU A 211 -20.30 12.69 7.21
N GLY A 212 -21.46 12.32 6.65
CA GLY A 212 -22.11 13.06 5.58
C GLY A 212 -21.45 12.93 4.20
N LYS A 213 -20.52 11.98 4.01
CA LYS A 213 -19.84 11.75 2.72
C LYS A 213 -20.84 11.26 1.66
N ARG A 214 -20.90 11.97 0.53
CA ARG A 214 -21.74 11.66 -0.63
C ARG A 214 -20.86 11.38 -1.85
N LYS A 215 -21.45 10.75 -2.88
CA LYS A 215 -20.73 10.44 -4.13
C LYS A 215 -20.22 11.71 -4.85
N GLU A 216 -20.97 12.80 -4.75
CA GLU A 216 -20.60 14.12 -5.30
C GLU A 216 -19.39 14.77 -4.59
N ASP A 217 -19.00 14.28 -3.41
CA ASP A 217 -17.82 14.80 -2.70
C ASP A 217 -16.52 14.08 -3.15
N LEU A 218 -16.61 13.10 -4.06
CA LEU A 218 -15.46 12.36 -4.58
C LEU A 218 -14.76 13.15 -5.69
N PHE A 219 -13.43 13.23 -5.60
CA PHE A 219 -12.62 13.99 -6.54
C PHE A 219 -11.31 13.28 -6.86
N VAL A 220 -10.98 13.18 -8.15
CA VAL A 220 -9.69 12.66 -8.62
C VAL A 220 -9.07 13.73 -9.51
N LEU A 221 -7.83 14.09 -9.21
CA LEU A 221 -7.00 14.91 -10.08
C LEU A 221 -5.78 14.11 -10.50
N ASP A 222 -5.77 13.69 -11.76
CA ASP A 222 -4.69 12.89 -12.35
C ASP A 222 -3.82 13.77 -13.25
N PHE A 223 -2.52 13.74 -13.00
CA PHE A 223 -1.50 14.50 -13.74
C PHE A 223 -0.74 13.62 -14.74
N PHE A 224 -0.88 12.30 -14.67
CA PHE A 224 -0.04 11.36 -15.41
C PHE A 224 -0.82 10.51 -16.41
N ASN A 225 -1.99 9.99 -16.02
CA ASN A 225 -2.72 9.01 -16.83
C ASN A 225 -3.74 9.68 -17.76
N THR A 226 -3.99 9.06 -18.90
CA THR A 226 -5.06 9.50 -19.80
C THR A 226 -6.41 8.94 -19.36
N THR A 227 -7.49 9.58 -19.77
CA THR A 227 -8.84 9.10 -19.49
C THR A 227 -9.11 7.73 -20.10
N GLU A 228 -8.51 7.45 -21.26
CA GLU A 228 -8.60 6.22 -22.01
C GLU A 228 -7.92 5.06 -21.27
N ASP A 229 -6.73 5.30 -20.70
CA ASP A 229 -6.00 4.29 -19.91
C ASP A 229 -6.74 3.93 -18.63
N ILE A 230 -7.28 4.93 -17.93
CA ILE A 230 -8.08 4.70 -16.72
C ILE A 230 -9.38 3.98 -17.09
N LYS A 231 -10.04 4.37 -18.19
CA LYS A 231 -11.22 3.67 -18.69
C LYS A 231 -10.91 2.21 -19.02
N ALA A 232 -9.86 1.93 -19.79
CA ALA A 232 -9.43 0.57 -20.12
C ALA A 232 -9.06 -0.27 -18.89
N ALA A 233 -8.58 0.36 -17.81
CA ALA A 233 -8.30 -0.32 -16.55
C ALA A 233 -9.58 -0.64 -15.76
N PHE A 234 -10.63 0.18 -15.88
CA PHE A 234 -11.91 0.02 -15.18
C PHE A 234 -12.95 -0.80 -15.95
N ASP A 235 -12.90 -0.77 -17.28
CA ASP A 235 -13.82 -1.47 -18.18
C ASP A 235 -13.98 -2.96 -17.83
N PRO A 236 -12.90 -3.73 -17.53
CA PRO A 236 -13.03 -5.14 -17.13
C PRO A 236 -13.77 -5.38 -15.81
N PHE A 237 -13.95 -4.34 -14.98
CA PHE A 237 -14.52 -4.45 -13.63
C PHE A 237 -15.87 -3.73 -13.47
N PHE A 238 -16.25 -2.86 -14.42
CA PHE A 238 -17.49 -2.06 -14.34
C PHE A 238 -18.74 -2.86 -14.70
N THR A 239 -18.65 -3.76 -15.69
CA THR A 239 -19.72 -4.69 -16.08
C THR A 239 -19.89 -5.86 -15.12
N VAL A 240 -19.00 -6.01 -14.14
CA VAL A 240 -19.01 -7.12 -13.16
C VAL A 240 -19.91 -6.74 -11.96
N THR A 241 -21.19 -6.48 -12.19
CA THR A 241 -22.18 -6.44 -11.09
C THR A 241 -23.03 -7.70 -10.98
N THR A 242 -22.80 -8.67 -11.86
CA THR A 242 -23.21 -10.06 -11.68
C THR A 242 -22.11 -10.94 -12.26
N LEU A 243 -21.54 -11.82 -11.44
CA LEU A 243 -21.02 -13.10 -11.94
C LEU A 243 -22.17 -13.71 -12.76
N SER A 244 -21.98 -13.90 -14.07
CA SER A 244 -23.04 -14.46 -14.92
C SER A 244 -23.44 -15.86 -14.44
N GLU A 245 -22.49 -16.60 -13.85
CA GLU A 245 -22.69 -17.81 -13.08
C GLU A 245 -21.67 -17.87 -11.93
N ALA A 246 -21.87 -18.75 -10.93
CA ALA A 246 -20.87 -19.00 -9.89
C ALA A 246 -19.49 -19.26 -10.51
N THR A 247 -18.39 -18.98 -9.80
CA THR A 247 -17.04 -19.46 -10.21
C THR A 247 -17.18 -20.94 -10.54
N ASP A 248 -17.12 -21.29 -11.82
CA ASP A 248 -17.46 -22.65 -12.18
C ASP A 248 -16.37 -23.55 -11.62
N VAL A 249 -16.74 -24.28 -10.58
CA VAL A 249 -15.92 -25.27 -9.91
C VAL A 249 -15.45 -26.33 -10.93
N ASN A 250 -16.16 -26.46 -12.06
CA ASN A 250 -15.78 -27.29 -13.19
C ASN A 250 -14.46 -26.88 -13.85
N VAL A 251 -13.98 -25.63 -13.76
CA VAL A 251 -12.69 -25.23 -14.36
C VAL A 251 -11.52 -26.00 -13.74
N LEU A 252 -11.55 -26.24 -12.43
CA LEU A 252 -10.54 -27.08 -11.77
C LEU A 252 -10.71 -28.57 -12.13
N HIS A 253 -11.94 -29.03 -12.41
CA HIS A 253 -12.18 -30.38 -12.92
C HIS A 253 -11.65 -30.55 -14.34
N GLU A 254 -11.86 -29.58 -15.22
CA GLU A 254 -11.40 -29.58 -16.62
C GLU A 254 -9.88 -29.47 -16.72
N LEU A 255 -9.27 -28.56 -15.95
CA LEU A 255 -7.81 -28.43 -15.87
C LEU A 255 -7.19 -29.72 -15.32
N LYS A 256 -7.76 -30.29 -14.25
CA LYS A 256 -7.29 -31.58 -13.73
C LYS A 256 -7.42 -32.69 -14.78
N ALA A 257 -8.57 -32.81 -15.45
CA ALA A 257 -8.78 -33.84 -16.47
C ALA A 257 -7.77 -33.70 -17.62
N THR A 258 -7.48 -32.47 -18.05
CA THR A 258 -6.50 -32.20 -19.12
C THR A 258 -5.08 -32.53 -18.69
N LEU A 259 -4.73 -32.25 -17.43
CA LEU A 259 -3.40 -32.58 -16.88
C LEU A 259 -3.25 -34.09 -16.67
N ASP A 260 -4.31 -34.77 -16.23
CA ASP A 260 -4.33 -36.23 -16.07
C ASP A 260 -4.19 -36.95 -17.44
N ASP A 261 -4.87 -36.46 -18.48
CA ASP A 261 -4.88 -37.08 -19.82
C ASP A 261 -3.53 -36.96 -20.55
N ALA A 262 -2.70 -35.98 -20.17
CA ALA A 262 -1.36 -35.80 -20.73
C ALA A 262 -0.35 -36.88 -20.29
N GLY A 263 -0.67 -37.68 -19.26
CA GLY A 263 0.16 -38.80 -18.81
C GLY A 263 1.52 -38.41 -18.20
N VAL A 264 1.71 -37.14 -17.86
CA VAL A 264 2.96 -36.61 -17.27
C VAL A 264 3.19 -37.16 -15.86
N TYR A 265 2.12 -37.43 -15.13
CA TYR A 265 2.14 -38.06 -13.81
C TYR A 265 1.04 -39.11 -13.71
N GLU A 266 1.25 -40.09 -12.85
CA GLU A 266 0.23 -41.04 -12.44
C GLU A 266 -0.38 -40.62 -11.10
N TRP A 267 -1.67 -40.86 -10.90
CA TRP A 267 -2.34 -40.44 -9.66
C TRP A 267 -1.73 -41.06 -8.40
N VAL A 268 -1.23 -42.29 -8.52
CA VAL A 268 -0.53 -42.99 -7.43
C VAL A 268 0.71 -42.22 -6.97
N GLU A 269 1.43 -41.59 -7.89
CA GLU A 269 2.64 -40.81 -7.59
C GLU A 269 2.30 -39.51 -6.86
N VAL A 270 1.18 -38.88 -7.25
CA VAL A 270 0.64 -37.69 -6.57
C VAL A 270 0.25 -38.02 -5.13
N GLU A 271 -0.40 -39.16 -4.90
CA GLU A 271 -0.78 -39.60 -3.55
C GLU A 271 0.40 -40.00 -2.69
N GLU A 272 1.37 -40.72 -3.27
CA GLU A 272 2.60 -41.13 -2.59
C GLU A 272 3.45 -39.90 -2.21
N PHE A 273 3.60 -38.95 -3.14
CA PHE A 273 4.28 -37.69 -2.89
C PHE A 273 3.63 -36.92 -1.74
N CYS A 274 2.30 -36.72 -1.78
CA CYS A 274 1.60 -35.97 -0.75
C CYS A 274 1.66 -36.67 0.62
N THR A 275 1.54 -37.99 0.67
CA THR A 275 1.61 -38.74 1.93
C THR A 275 2.98 -38.52 2.59
N ARG A 276 4.06 -38.78 1.86
CA ARG A 276 5.43 -38.60 2.36
C ARG A 276 5.75 -37.14 2.70
N PHE A 277 5.24 -36.19 1.91
CA PHE A 277 5.41 -34.76 2.14
C PHE A 277 4.74 -34.30 3.43
N PHE A 278 3.51 -34.75 3.71
CA PHE A 278 2.80 -34.40 4.94
C PHE A 278 3.27 -35.20 6.17
N ASP A 279 3.91 -36.35 5.98
CA ASP A 279 4.61 -37.11 7.03
C ASP A 279 5.98 -36.49 7.39
N GLY A 280 6.43 -35.48 6.63
CA GLY A 280 7.64 -34.72 6.90
C GLY A 280 8.94 -35.43 6.51
N GLU A 281 8.89 -36.32 5.53
CA GLU A 281 10.08 -36.97 4.94
C GLU A 281 11.03 -35.94 4.30
N ASP A 282 12.32 -36.30 4.23
CA ASP A 282 13.36 -35.41 3.69
C ASP A 282 13.19 -35.21 2.18
N ALA A 283 13.56 -34.02 1.70
CA ALA A 283 13.44 -33.66 0.29
C ALA A 283 14.25 -34.56 -0.66
N GLN A 284 15.31 -35.21 -0.18
CA GLN A 284 16.06 -36.20 -0.96
C GLN A 284 15.25 -37.46 -1.28
N GLU A 285 14.30 -37.83 -0.42
CA GLU A 285 13.42 -38.99 -0.62
C GLU A 285 12.19 -38.64 -1.46
N LEU A 286 11.78 -37.36 -1.46
CA LEU A 286 10.66 -36.84 -2.25
C LEU A 286 11.03 -36.44 -3.68
N SER A 287 12.26 -35.97 -3.92
CA SER A 287 12.71 -35.51 -5.25
C SER A 287 12.55 -36.57 -6.34
N PRO A 288 12.91 -37.85 -6.13
CA PRO A 288 12.78 -38.88 -7.16
C PRO A 288 11.35 -39.03 -7.71
N LEU A 289 10.32 -38.84 -6.87
CA LEU A 289 8.92 -38.93 -7.31
C LEU A 289 8.55 -37.81 -8.29
N ILE A 290 9.06 -36.60 -8.06
CA ILE A 290 8.85 -35.46 -8.97
C ILE A 290 9.76 -35.56 -10.20
N ASP A 291 10.99 -36.06 -10.03
CA ASP A 291 11.96 -36.22 -11.11
C ASP A 291 11.47 -37.22 -12.16
N ILE A 292 10.82 -38.31 -11.75
CA ILE A 292 10.19 -39.27 -12.66
C ILE A 292 9.13 -38.58 -13.54
N ALA A 293 8.25 -37.77 -12.96
CA ALA A 293 7.24 -37.03 -13.70
C ALA A 293 7.85 -35.93 -14.60
N ALA A 294 8.91 -35.27 -14.13
CA ALA A 294 9.63 -34.28 -14.92
C ALA A 294 10.38 -34.91 -16.11
N GLU A 295 11.01 -36.07 -15.91
CA GLU A 295 11.70 -36.85 -16.94
C GLU A 295 10.72 -37.34 -18.01
N ARG A 296 9.54 -37.83 -17.60
CA ARG A 296 8.44 -38.16 -18.53
C ARG A 296 8.06 -37.00 -19.43
N PHE A 297 7.85 -35.83 -18.84
CA PHE A 297 7.51 -34.62 -19.60
C PHE A 297 8.65 -34.14 -20.50
N ASN A 298 9.88 -34.17 -19.99
CA ASN A 298 11.04 -33.60 -20.68
C ASN A 298 11.50 -34.48 -21.84
N GLU A 299 11.54 -35.80 -21.64
CA GLU A 299 12.30 -36.74 -22.47
C GLU A 299 11.49 -37.96 -22.92
N GLU A 300 10.59 -38.55 -22.10
CA GLU A 300 9.95 -39.83 -22.45
C GLU A 300 8.67 -39.70 -23.30
N LEU A 301 7.84 -38.68 -23.07
CA LEU A 301 6.54 -38.52 -23.73
C LEU A 301 6.64 -37.93 -25.15
N ASP A 302 7.83 -37.49 -25.58
CA ASP A 302 8.12 -36.88 -26.88
C ASP A 302 7.07 -35.84 -27.34
N LEU A 303 6.57 -35.06 -26.39
CA LEU A 303 5.56 -34.03 -26.65
C LEU A 303 6.13 -32.95 -27.58
N GLU A 304 5.32 -32.46 -28.51
CA GLU A 304 5.69 -31.30 -29.34
C GLU A 304 5.92 -30.08 -28.43
N ASP A 305 6.81 -29.16 -28.84
CA ASP A 305 7.13 -27.96 -28.04
C ASP A 305 5.90 -27.13 -27.67
N LYS A 306 4.89 -27.11 -28.56
CA LYS A 306 3.60 -26.45 -28.31
C LYS A 306 2.82 -27.12 -27.19
N ASP A 307 2.78 -28.43 -27.14
CA ASP A 307 2.06 -29.20 -26.12
C ASP A 307 2.79 -29.14 -24.78
N LYS A 308 4.13 -29.10 -24.79
CA LYS A 308 4.95 -28.84 -23.59
C LYS A 308 4.64 -27.47 -22.98
N ILE A 309 4.56 -26.43 -23.83
CA ILE A 309 4.21 -25.07 -23.39
C ILE A 309 2.78 -25.02 -22.84
N ASP A 310 1.81 -25.59 -23.56
CA ASP A 310 0.40 -25.62 -23.16
C ASP A 310 0.20 -26.35 -21.82
N TYR A 311 0.81 -27.52 -21.65
CA TYR A 311 0.77 -28.28 -20.40
C TYR A 311 1.34 -27.47 -19.22
N LYS A 312 2.51 -26.84 -19.40
CA LYS A 312 3.14 -26.03 -18.35
C LYS A 312 2.29 -24.80 -17.97
N ILE A 313 1.61 -24.18 -18.94
CA ILE A 313 0.68 -23.07 -18.70
C ILE A 313 -0.53 -23.55 -17.90
N LYS A 314 -1.17 -24.67 -18.31
CA LYS A 314 -2.32 -25.25 -17.62
C LYS A 314 -1.98 -25.67 -16.19
N ALA A 315 -0.80 -26.24 -15.96
CA ALA A 315 -0.31 -26.59 -14.62
C ALA A 315 -0.10 -25.34 -13.74
N LYS A 316 0.51 -24.26 -14.27
CA LYS A 316 0.63 -22.98 -13.57
C LYS A 316 -0.72 -22.36 -13.25
N GLN A 317 -1.67 -22.44 -14.18
CA GLN A 317 -3.02 -21.92 -14.02
C GLN A 317 -3.79 -22.68 -12.92
N PHE A 318 -3.68 -24.01 -12.87
CA PHE A 318 -4.26 -24.83 -11.80
C PHE A 318 -3.73 -24.41 -10.42
N VAL A 319 -2.40 -24.28 -10.27
CA VAL A 319 -1.76 -23.86 -9.01
C VAL A 319 -2.26 -22.49 -8.55
N LYS A 320 -2.39 -21.54 -9.49
CA LYS A 320 -2.85 -20.18 -9.22
C LYS A 320 -4.32 -20.12 -8.80
N ILE A 321 -5.22 -20.76 -9.55
CA ILE A 321 -6.67 -20.74 -9.29
C ILE A 321 -6.96 -21.45 -7.97
N TYR A 322 -6.37 -22.63 -7.76
CA TYR A 322 -6.56 -23.38 -6.52
C TYR A 322 -6.06 -22.63 -5.28
N GLY A 323 -4.86 -22.03 -5.34
CA GLY A 323 -4.31 -21.26 -4.21
C GLY A 323 -5.17 -20.05 -3.81
N GLN A 324 -5.85 -19.42 -4.78
CA GLN A 324 -6.80 -18.34 -4.53
C GLN A 324 -8.11 -18.87 -3.92
N MET A 325 -8.63 -20.00 -4.40
CA MET A 325 -9.86 -20.61 -3.89
C MET A 325 -9.70 -21.18 -2.47
N ALA A 326 -8.56 -21.80 -2.17
CA ALA A 326 -8.24 -22.36 -0.84
C ALA A 326 -8.18 -21.28 0.26
N SER A 327 -8.00 -20.01 -0.12
CA SER A 327 -8.01 -18.88 0.82
C SER A 327 -9.41 -18.39 1.19
N ILE A 328 -10.45 -18.83 0.44
CA ILE A 328 -11.81 -18.28 0.50
C ILE A 328 -12.83 -19.34 0.95
N MET A 329 -12.58 -20.63 0.68
CA MET A 329 -13.51 -21.72 1.03
C MET A 329 -12.86 -22.80 1.90
N PRO A 330 -13.58 -23.36 2.90
CA PRO A 330 -13.13 -24.55 3.61
C PRO A 330 -13.19 -25.78 2.69
N PHE A 331 -12.08 -26.51 2.63
CA PHE A 331 -11.76 -27.60 1.69
C PHE A 331 -12.92 -28.58 1.39
N GLU A 332 -13.38 -28.63 0.13
CA GLU A 332 -14.41 -29.59 -0.31
C GLU A 332 -13.88 -30.76 -1.15
N VAL A 333 -12.69 -30.65 -1.77
CA VAL A 333 -12.15 -31.70 -2.67
C VAL A 333 -10.67 -31.99 -2.42
N VAL A 334 -10.39 -33.12 -1.75
CA VAL A 334 -9.04 -33.58 -1.39
C VAL A 334 -8.12 -33.77 -2.60
N ALA A 335 -8.67 -34.18 -3.75
CA ALA A 335 -7.88 -34.42 -4.95
C ALA A 335 -7.19 -33.13 -5.45
N TRP A 336 -7.83 -31.98 -5.37
CA TRP A 336 -7.20 -30.74 -5.83
C TRP A 336 -6.08 -30.28 -4.91
N GLU A 337 -6.23 -30.45 -3.60
CA GLU A 337 -5.17 -30.15 -2.63
C GLU A 337 -3.92 -30.99 -2.93
N LYS A 338 -4.10 -32.29 -3.12
CA LYS A 338 -2.99 -33.20 -3.47
C LYS A 338 -2.31 -32.78 -4.77
N LEU A 339 -3.10 -32.51 -5.81
CA LEU A 339 -2.59 -32.11 -7.12
C LEU A 339 -1.89 -30.75 -7.07
N PHE A 340 -2.41 -29.79 -6.29
CA PHE A 340 -1.79 -28.48 -6.10
C PHE A 340 -0.38 -28.59 -5.53
N TRP A 341 -0.21 -29.36 -4.46
CA TRP A 341 1.10 -29.53 -3.84
C TRP A 341 2.08 -30.21 -4.78
N PHE A 342 1.65 -31.26 -5.47
CA PHE A 342 2.48 -31.95 -6.46
C PHE A 342 2.91 -31.04 -7.63
N LEU A 343 1.96 -30.32 -8.25
CA LEU A 343 2.24 -29.41 -9.38
C LEU A 343 3.13 -28.24 -8.99
N LYS A 344 3.02 -27.73 -7.75
CA LYS A 344 3.88 -26.64 -7.24
C LYS A 344 5.37 -27.01 -7.32
N PHE A 345 5.71 -28.29 -7.16
CA PHE A 345 7.07 -28.80 -7.22
C PHE A 345 7.46 -29.33 -8.60
N LEU A 346 6.49 -29.82 -9.38
CA LEU A 346 6.73 -30.31 -10.74
C LEU A 346 6.98 -29.18 -11.75
N VAL A 347 6.16 -28.10 -11.72
CA VAL A 347 6.21 -27.00 -12.70
C VAL A 347 7.60 -26.39 -12.91
N PRO A 348 8.43 -26.16 -11.87
CA PRO A 348 9.79 -25.64 -12.04
C PRO A 348 10.74 -26.58 -12.78
N LYS A 349 10.50 -27.91 -12.75
CA LYS A 349 11.35 -28.93 -13.38
C LYS A 349 10.97 -29.25 -14.83
N LEU A 350 9.87 -28.67 -15.33
CA LEU A 350 9.42 -28.82 -16.71
C LEU A 350 10.25 -27.94 -17.64
N LYS A 351 11.08 -28.54 -18.49
CA LYS A 351 11.92 -27.88 -19.49
C LYS A 351 11.10 -27.62 -20.75
N ILE A 352 11.01 -26.35 -21.13
CA ILE A 352 10.41 -25.92 -22.40
C ILE A 352 11.48 -25.21 -23.21
N GLN A 353 11.54 -25.44 -24.52
CA GLN A 353 12.36 -24.62 -25.41
C GLN A 353 11.53 -23.39 -25.78
N ASP A 354 11.83 -22.25 -25.15
CA ASP A 354 11.13 -20.99 -25.42
C ASP A 354 12.14 -19.93 -25.90
N PRO A 355 12.00 -19.38 -27.11
CA PRO A 355 12.76 -18.22 -27.59
C PRO A 355 12.42 -16.90 -26.88
N ASN A 356 11.44 -16.90 -25.96
CA ASN A 356 10.77 -15.70 -25.46
C ASN A 356 10.74 -15.63 -23.92
N GLN A 357 11.69 -16.28 -23.25
CA GLN A 357 11.76 -16.29 -21.78
C GLN A 357 11.97 -14.88 -21.19
N ASP A 358 12.63 -13.98 -21.94
CA ASP A 358 12.94 -12.62 -21.49
C ASP A 358 11.84 -11.58 -21.79
N ALA A 359 11.04 -11.73 -22.86
CA ALA A 359 10.08 -10.70 -23.29
C ALA A 359 8.86 -10.54 -22.35
N LEU A 360 8.52 -11.58 -21.57
CA LEU A 360 7.46 -11.52 -20.56
C LEU A 360 7.91 -10.82 -19.27
N ASP A 361 9.21 -10.86 -18.97
CA ASP A 361 9.80 -10.21 -17.80
C ASP A 361 10.31 -8.79 -18.13
N GLU A 362 10.78 -8.53 -19.36
CA GLU A 362 11.33 -7.23 -19.80
C GLU A 362 10.24 -6.17 -20.09
N LEU A 363 9.02 -6.59 -20.48
CA LEU A 363 7.83 -5.72 -20.58
C LEU A 363 7.34 -5.20 -19.20
N LEU A 364 7.73 -5.88 -18.12
CA LEU A 364 7.41 -5.47 -16.76
C LEU A 364 8.45 -4.51 -16.16
N GLU A 365 9.65 -4.42 -16.74
CA GLU A 365 10.76 -3.60 -16.20
C GLU A 365 11.22 -2.41 -17.07
N SER A 366 10.84 -2.31 -18.35
CA SER A 366 11.34 -1.25 -19.23
C SER A 366 10.31 -0.16 -19.58
N VAL A 367 10.17 0.88 -18.74
CA VAL A 367 9.93 2.25 -19.25
C VAL A 367 10.56 3.25 -18.29
N ASP A 368 11.74 3.75 -18.65
CA ASP A 368 12.29 5.00 -18.12
C ASP A 368 12.42 6.05 -19.25
N LEU A 369 12.45 7.29 -18.79
CA LEU A 369 12.94 8.53 -19.42
C LEU A 369 12.00 9.38 -20.29
N SER A 370 11.55 10.44 -19.62
CA SER A 370 11.77 11.84 -19.97
C SER A 370 11.52 12.25 -21.43
N SER A 371 10.34 12.85 -21.66
CA SER A 371 10.22 14.19 -22.25
C SER A 371 8.74 14.54 -22.40
N TYR A 372 8.47 15.85 -22.53
CA TYR A 372 7.22 16.51 -22.91
C TYR A 372 6.39 17.19 -21.80
N GLY A 373 6.18 18.48 -22.05
CA GLY A 373 5.63 19.45 -21.12
C GLY A 373 4.11 19.52 -21.10
N LEU A 374 3.63 20.11 -20.02
CA LEU A 374 2.23 20.27 -19.65
C LEU A 374 1.45 21.10 -20.68
N GLN A 375 0.39 20.51 -21.23
CA GLN A 375 -0.72 21.26 -21.85
C GLN A 375 -2.04 20.82 -21.21
N ARG A 376 -2.81 21.80 -20.72
CA ARG A 376 -4.08 21.59 -20.02
C ARG A 376 -5.19 21.35 -21.04
N THR A 377 -5.73 20.13 -21.12
CA THR A 377 -6.62 19.73 -22.21
C THR A 377 -8.12 19.87 -21.90
N LYS A 378 -8.69 19.46 -20.74
CA LYS A 378 -10.15 19.58 -20.44
C LYS A 378 -10.52 19.67 -18.93
N LEU A 379 -11.72 20.21 -18.61
CA LEU A 379 -12.32 20.33 -17.26
C LEU A 379 -13.77 19.82 -17.25
N ASN A 380 -14.23 19.15 -16.19
CA ASN A 380 -15.62 18.66 -15.99
C ASN A 380 -16.14 17.66 -17.05
N GLN A 381 -15.30 16.74 -17.52
CA GLN A 381 -15.77 15.65 -18.38
C GLN A 381 -16.33 14.50 -17.54
N VAL A 382 -17.59 14.13 -17.81
CA VAL A 382 -18.14 12.86 -17.33
C VAL A 382 -17.59 11.77 -18.24
N ILE A 383 -16.79 10.87 -17.67
CA ILE A 383 -16.37 9.66 -18.38
C ILE A 383 -17.56 8.71 -18.35
N GLY A 384 -18.32 8.66 -19.44
CA GLY A 384 -19.32 7.62 -19.65
C GLY A 384 -18.58 6.30 -19.88
N LEU A 385 -18.81 5.33 -19.01
CA LEU A 385 -18.39 3.95 -19.24
C LEU A 385 -19.37 3.35 -20.23
N ASP A 386 -18.86 2.54 -21.15
CA ASP A 386 -19.69 2.02 -22.24
C ASP A 386 -20.75 1.07 -21.67
N ALA A 387 -22.02 1.36 -21.96
CA ALA A 387 -23.17 0.60 -21.46
C ALA A 387 -23.62 -0.48 -22.45
N SER A 388 -23.02 -0.55 -23.64
CA SER A 388 -23.11 -1.74 -24.47
C SER A 388 -22.53 -2.91 -23.68
N GLU A 389 -23.17 -4.08 -23.75
CA GLU A 389 -22.58 -5.34 -23.27
C GLU A 389 -21.17 -5.44 -23.83
N ALA A 390 -20.18 -5.13 -22.99
CA ALA A 390 -18.84 -5.61 -23.23
C ALA A 390 -18.94 -7.10 -22.93
N GLU A 391 -19.20 -7.88 -23.98
CA GLU A 391 -18.83 -9.28 -23.99
C GLU A 391 -17.31 -9.28 -23.73
N LEU A 392 -16.94 -9.56 -22.49
CA LEU A 392 -15.67 -10.19 -22.23
C LEU A 392 -15.80 -11.55 -22.90
N GLU A 393 -15.38 -11.60 -24.16
CA GLU A 393 -14.99 -12.84 -24.79
C GLU A 393 -14.17 -13.60 -23.72
N PRO A 394 -14.51 -14.86 -23.41
CA PRO A 394 -13.62 -15.68 -22.61
C PRO A 394 -12.22 -15.56 -23.22
N GLN A 395 -11.16 -15.66 -22.40
CA GLN A 395 -9.80 -15.78 -22.92
C GLN A 395 -9.85 -16.67 -24.15
N ASN A 396 -9.55 -16.09 -25.33
CA ASN A 396 -9.82 -16.74 -26.59
C ASN A 396 -9.27 -18.18 -26.53
N PRO A 397 -10.12 -19.22 -26.58
CA PRO A 397 -9.71 -20.60 -26.33
C PRO A 397 -8.91 -21.22 -27.48
N ASN A 398 -8.55 -20.45 -28.52
CA ASN A 398 -7.75 -20.94 -29.65
C ASN A 398 -6.56 -20.03 -29.97
N PRO A 399 -5.40 -20.63 -30.35
CA PRO A 399 -4.09 -20.00 -30.35
C PRO A 399 -3.90 -19.02 -31.51
N ARG A 400 -3.46 -17.78 -31.22
CA ARG A 400 -2.91 -16.88 -32.25
C ARG A 400 -1.39 -17.01 -32.30
N GLY A 401 -0.91 -17.47 -33.45
CA GLY A 401 0.49 -17.73 -33.75
C GLY A 401 1.38 -16.49 -33.86
N TYR A 402 2.67 -16.79 -33.74
CA TYR A 402 3.86 -15.94 -33.72
C TYR A 402 3.97 -14.89 -34.84
N ARG A 403 4.56 -13.73 -34.51
CA ARG A 403 5.15 -12.79 -35.46
C ARG A 403 6.59 -12.49 -35.03
N GLU A 404 7.50 -12.67 -35.98
CA GLU A 404 8.97 -12.54 -35.85
C GLU A 404 9.44 -11.13 -35.51
N GLY A 405 10.53 -11.09 -34.72
CA GLY A 405 11.62 -10.14 -34.93
C GLY A 405 11.83 -9.11 -33.83
N GLU A 406 12.64 -9.45 -32.82
CA GLU A 406 14.00 -8.92 -32.57
C GLU A 406 14.42 -9.28 -31.13
N VAL A 407 15.66 -9.77 -30.98
CA VAL A 407 16.18 -10.44 -29.77
C VAL A 407 17.25 -9.58 -29.10
N GLN A 408 17.24 -9.50 -27.77
CA GLN A 408 18.41 -9.16 -26.95
C GLN A 408 18.31 -9.82 -25.56
N GLU A 409 19.33 -10.57 -25.13
CA GLU A 409 19.38 -11.31 -23.84
C GLU A 409 20.11 -10.50 -22.74
N ASP A 410 19.67 -10.56 -21.46
CA ASP A 410 20.35 -9.92 -20.30
C ASP A 410 21.31 -10.88 -19.53
N PRO A 411 22.62 -10.57 -19.43
CA PRO A 411 23.62 -11.35 -18.68
C PRO A 411 23.38 -11.58 -17.18
N LEU A 412 22.44 -10.88 -16.54
CA LEU A 412 22.12 -11.07 -15.11
C LEU A 412 21.40 -12.40 -14.84
N GLU A 413 20.59 -12.85 -15.80
CA GLU A 413 19.85 -14.11 -15.78
C GLU A 413 20.78 -15.32 -15.67
N GLU A 414 21.91 -15.29 -16.39
CA GLU A 414 22.89 -16.37 -16.45
C GLU A 414 23.63 -16.58 -15.11
N ILE A 415 23.90 -15.50 -14.37
CA ILE A 415 24.57 -15.56 -13.07
C ILE A 415 23.64 -16.16 -12.01
N ILE A 416 22.38 -15.71 -12.00
CA ILE A 416 21.38 -16.20 -11.04
C ILE A 416 21.07 -17.68 -11.29
N ARG A 417 20.96 -18.08 -12.56
CA ARG A 417 20.75 -19.48 -12.97
C ARG A 417 21.90 -20.38 -12.50
N SER A 418 23.14 -20.03 -12.85
CA SER A 418 24.33 -20.84 -12.54
C SER A 418 24.63 -20.96 -11.03
N PHE A 419 24.30 -19.94 -10.25
CA PHE A 419 24.47 -19.96 -8.79
C PHE A 419 23.43 -20.84 -8.09
N ASN A 420 22.16 -20.76 -8.51
CA ASN A 420 21.07 -21.55 -7.94
C ASN A 420 21.21 -23.05 -8.22
N GLU A 421 21.60 -23.44 -9.44
CA GLU A 421 21.81 -24.84 -9.84
C GLU A 421 22.89 -25.55 -9.01
N ARG A 422 23.90 -24.79 -8.56
CA ARG A 422 25.11 -25.35 -7.92
C ARG A 422 25.04 -25.43 -6.39
N TRP A 423 24.23 -24.59 -5.74
CA TRP A 423 24.30 -24.40 -4.28
C TRP A 423 22.94 -24.37 -3.57
N PHE A 424 21.84 -24.16 -4.31
CA PHE A 424 20.50 -24.02 -3.74
C PHE A 424 19.58 -25.18 -4.13
N GLN A 425 20.12 -26.40 -4.16
CA GLN A 425 19.33 -27.63 -4.32
C GLN A 425 18.46 -27.98 -3.08
N GLY A 426 18.41 -27.09 -2.08
CA GLY A 426 17.66 -27.26 -0.83
C GLY A 426 16.22 -26.71 -0.91
N TRP A 427 15.26 -27.62 -0.75
CA TRP A 427 13.82 -27.50 -1.02
C TRP A 427 12.99 -26.64 -0.04
N SER A 428 13.59 -25.67 0.65
CA SER A 428 12.83 -24.75 1.51
C SER A 428 12.25 -23.53 0.76
N ALA A 429 12.52 -23.41 -0.54
CA ALA A 429 12.00 -22.34 -1.39
C ALA A 429 12.02 -22.69 -2.88
N THR A 430 11.02 -22.25 -3.63
CA THR A 430 11.00 -22.32 -5.11
C THR A 430 12.15 -21.48 -5.71
N PRO A 431 12.60 -21.72 -6.96
CA PRO A 431 13.63 -20.90 -7.61
C PRO A 431 13.31 -19.39 -7.59
N GLU A 432 12.02 -19.04 -7.70
CA GLU A 432 11.52 -17.67 -7.57
C GLU A 432 11.68 -17.15 -6.13
N GLU A 433 11.31 -17.94 -5.11
CA GLU A 433 11.51 -17.58 -3.70
C GLU A 433 13.01 -17.48 -3.36
N GLN A 434 13.86 -18.29 -3.97
CA GLN A 434 15.32 -18.23 -3.84
C GLN A 434 15.91 -16.98 -4.52
N ARG A 435 15.41 -16.60 -5.71
CA ARG A 435 15.76 -15.33 -6.40
C ARG A 435 15.39 -14.13 -5.53
N VAL A 436 14.19 -14.13 -4.96
CA VAL A 436 13.74 -13.08 -4.04
C VAL A 436 14.61 -13.05 -2.78
N LYS A 437 14.97 -14.19 -2.19
CA LYS A 437 15.90 -14.26 -1.05
C LYS A 437 17.29 -13.71 -1.39
N PHE A 438 17.87 -14.11 -2.53
CA PHE A 438 19.16 -13.63 -3.00
C PHE A 438 19.17 -12.11 -3.19
N LEU A 439 18.18 -11.57 -3.93
CA LEU A 439 18.05 -10.13 -4.18
C LEU A 439 17.79 -9.34 -2.89
N ASN A 440 17.02 -9.89 -1.95
CA ASN A 440 16.81 -9.28 -0.63
C ASN A 440 18.11 -9.22 0.19
N ILE A 441 19.00 -10.21 0.04
CA ILE A 441 20.31 -10.22 0.71
C ILE A 441 21.23 -9.20 0.07
N VAL A 442 21.31 -9.13 -1.26
CA VAL A 442 22.06 -8.09 -1.99
C VAL A 442 21.59 -6.69 -1.57
N SER A 443 20.28 -6.47 -1.52
CA SER A 443 19.68 -5.21 -1.07
C SER A 443 20.02 -4.90 0.40
N SER A 444 20.12 -5.92 1.25
CA SER A 444 20.50 -5.75 2.67
C SER A 444 21.97 -5.43 2.87
N VAL A 445 22.84 -5.96 2.00
CA VAL A 445 24.27 -5.62 1.97
C VAL A 445 24.44 -4.18 1.54
N GLN A 446 23.73 -3.74 0.49
CA GLN A 446 23.73 -2.35 0.03
C GLN A 446 23.19 -1.37 1.08
N ALA A 447 22.18 -1.78 1.84
CA ALA A 447 21.61 -0.99 2.94
C ALA A 447 22.45 -0.98 4.22
N HIS A 448 23.56 -1.72 4.29
CA HIS A 448 24.38 -1.78 5.50
C HIS A 448 25.14 -0.45 5.72
N PRO A 449 25.18 0.11 6.95
CA PRO A 449 25.79 1.42 7.21
C PRO A 449 27.26 1.53 6.76
N ASP A 450 28.00 0.43 6.88
CA ASP A 450 29.41 0.34 6.48
C ASP A 450 29.62 0.12 4.96
N PHE A 451 28.57 -0.11 4.17
CA PHE A 451 28.69 -0.50 2.77
C PHE A 451 29.20 0.64 1.87
N ALA A 452 28.60 1.82 1.96
CA ALA A 452 28.99 2.97 1.13
C ALA A 452 30.44 3.38 1.41
N GLU A 453 30.77 3.70 2.67
CA GLU A 453 32.08 4.22 3.06
C GLU A 453 33.20 3.18 2.99
N LYS A 454 32.95 1.93 3.43
CA LYS A 454 34.02 0.93 3.58
C LYS A 454 34.15 -0.07 2.43
N TYR A 455 33.13 -0.17 1.56
CA TYR A 455 33.12 -1.11 0.43
C TYR A 455 32.93 -0.44 -0.95
N SER A 456 31.97 0.47 -1.12
CA SER A 456 31.68 1.10 -2.42
C SER A 456 32.64 2.24 -2.77
N GLU A 457 32.95 3.12 -1.80
CA GLU A 457 33.77 4.32 -2.01
C GLU A 457 35.24 4.11 -1.63
N ASN A 458 35.59 2.94 -1.07
CA ASN A 458 36.94 2.63 -0.66
C ASN A 458 37.77 2.11 -1.85
N PRO A 459 38.87 2.77 -2.24
CA PRO A 459 39.68 2.35 -3.39
C PRO A 459 40.61 1.17 -3.12
N ASP A 460 40.82 0.78 -1.85
CA ASP A 460 41.74 -0.30 -1.48
C ASP A 460 41.06 -1.69 -1.51
N PRO A 461 41.44 -2.60 -2.43
CA PRO A 461 40.78 -3.91 -2.58
C PRO A 461 40.83 -4.78 -1.32
N PHE A 462 41.93 -4.73 -0.58
CA PHE A 462 42.12 -5.53 0.62
C PHE A 462 41.18 -5.09 1.75
N SER A 463 41.07 -3.78 1.96
CA SER A 463 40.14 -3.20 2.93
C SER A 463 38.67 -3.38 2.54
N ARG A 464 38.34 -3.31 1.24
CA ARG A 464 37.00 -3.63 0.73
C ARG A 464 36.61 -5.07 1.04
N ASP A 465 37.48 -6.03 0.78
CA ASP A 465 37.20 -7.44 1.04
C ASP A 465 36.97 -7.73 2.52
N LEU A 466 37.79 -7.14 3.39
CA LEU A 466 37.65 -7.28 4.84
C LEU A 466 36.36 -6.61 5.35
N ALA A 467 36.00 -5.44 4.81
CA ALA A 467 34.75 -4.76 5.12
C ALA A 467 33.54 -5.58 4.64
N PHE A 468 33.58 -6.12 3.42
CA PHE A 468 32.53 -6.95 2.86
C PHE A 468 32.29 -8.21 3.69
N GLU A 469 33.35 -8.91 4.10
CA GLU A 469 33.19 -10.09 4.96
C GLU A 469 32.50 -9.76 6.29
N LYS A 470 32.82 -8.59 6.85
CA LYS A 470 32.22 -8.12 8.11
C LYS A 470 30.75 -7.75 7.91
N ILE A 471 30.44 -7.02 6.85
CA ILE A 471 29.06 -6.67 6.46
C ILE A 471 28.22 -7.93 6.24
N MET A 472 28.73 -8.88 5.47
CA MET A 472 28.04 -10.14 5.21
C MET A 472 27.80 -10.95 6.48
N LYS A 473 28.77 -11.01 7.40
CA LYS A 473 28.58 -11.65 8.72
C LYS A 473 27.47 -10.98 9.51
N ASP A 474 27.43 -9.65 9.53
CA ASP A 474 26.41 -8.89 10.27
C ASP A 474 25.01 -9.04 9.64
N VAL A 475 24.91 -9.02 8.31
CA VAL A 475 23.65 -9.24 7.57
C VAL A 475 23.11 -10.65 7.79
N MET A 476 23.96 -11.68 7.70
CA MET A 476 23.57 -13.07 7.97
C MET A 476 23.16 -13.28 9.42
N LEU A 477 23.85 -12.65 10.37
CA LEU A 477 23.53 -12.78 11.79
C LEU A 477 22.20 -12.10 12.16
N ARG A 478 21.87 -10.96 11.54
CA ARG A 478 20.56 -10.29 11.70
C ARG A 478 19.42 -11.11 11.11
N ARG A 479 19.65 -11.76 9.95
CA ARG A 479 18.67 -12.58 9.23
C ARG A 479 18.56 -14.03 9.72
N ARG A 480 19.35 -14.42 10.74
CA ARG A 480 19.34 -15.77 11.32
C ARG A 480 17.95 -16.26 11.76
N LYS A 481 17.10 -15.36 12.26
CA LYS A 481 15.74 -15.72 12.72
C LYS A 481 14.77 -15.97 11.56
N ASP A 482 14.98 -15.30 10.44
CA ASP A 482 14.08 -15.33 9.29
C ASP A 482 14.47 -16.45 8.31
N GLU A 483 15.77 -16.79 8.23
CA GLU A 483 16.31 -17.75 7.28
C GLU A 483 17.32 -18.71 7.94
N LEU A 484 16.83 -19.51 8.90
CA LEU A 484 17.65 -20.40 9.73
C LEU A 484 18.44 -21.43 8.90
N GLU A 485 17.85 -22.00 7.86
CA GLU A 485 18.49 -22.99 6.97
C GLU A 485 19.63 -22.38 6.15
N LEU A 486 19.43 -21.20 5.57
CA LEU A 486 20.48 -20.47 4.84
C LEU A 486 21.63 -20.11 5.78
N TYR A 487 21.32 -19.69 7.01
CA TYR A 487 22.33 -19.40 8.02
C TYR A 487 23.12 -20.65 8.44
N LYS A 488 22.48 -21.82 8.58
CA LYS A 488 23.17 -23.09 8.86
C LYS A 488 24.13 -23.43 7.72
N LEU A 489 23.67 -23.33 6.47
CA LEU A 489 24.47 -23.62 5.28
C LEU A 489 25.68 -22.67 5.17
N HIS A 490 25.47 -21.37 5.41
CA HIS A 490 26.53 -20.35 5.49
C HIS A 490 27.56 -20.61 6.60
N ALA A 491 27.11 -21.15 7.74
CA ALA A 491 27.97 -21.41 8.90
C ALA A 491 28.74 -22.73 8.81
N GLN A 492 28.17 -23.74 8.15
CA GLN A 492 28.71 -25.11 8.11
C GLN A 492 29.53 -25.42 6.85
N ASP A 493 29.19 -24.81 5.70
CA ASP A 493 29.87 -25.07 4.44
C ASP A 493 30.72 -23.86 3.99
N GLN A 494 32.04 -24.02 4.06
CA GLN A 494 32.98 -22.98 3.62
C GLN A 494 32.98 -22.76 2.11
N ALA A 495 32.71 -23.80 1.31
CA ALA A 495 32.67 -23.70 -0.14
C ALA A 495 31.42 -22.94 -0.59
N PHE A 496 30.27 -23.23 0.02
CA PHE A 496 29.03 -22.48 -0.15
C PHE A 496 29.23 -21.01 0.21
N LYS A 497 29.81 -20.74 1.39
CA LYS A 497 30.07 -19.36 1.85
C LYS A 497 30.95 -18.58 0.87
N ALA A 498 32.01 -19.19 0.36
CA ALA A 498 32.91 -18.54 -0.60
C ALA A 498 32.20 -18.24 -1.93
N ALA A 499 31.48 -19.21 -2.49
CA ALA A 499 30.74 -19.03 -3.74
C ALA A 499 29.62 -17.99 -3.63
N PHE A 500 28.91 -18.00 -2.50
CA PHE A 500 27.84 -17.05 -2.23
C PHE A 500 28.35 -15.62 -2.07
N TYR A 501 29.48 -15.46 -1.37
CA TYR A 501 30.13 -14.16 -1.22
C TYR A 501 30.60 -13.63 -2.56
N GLN A 502 31.19 -14.49 -3.40
CA GLN A 502 31.63 -14.11 -4.73
C GLN A 502 30.46 -13.69 -5.63
N SER A 503 29.37 -14.43 -5.62
CA SER A 503 28.18 -14.13 -6.45
C SER A 503 27.53 -12.81 -6.05
N ILE A 504 27.50 -12.50 -4.76
CA ILE A 504 27.03 -11.20 -4.27
C ILE A 504 28.00 -10.08 -4.67
N LYS A 505 29.33 -10.27 -4.54
CA LYS A 505 30.32 -9.28 -5.01
C LYS A 505 30.19 -9.00 -6.49
N ASP A 506 30.10 -10.04 -7.32
CA ASP A 506 29.96 -9.91 -8.77
C ASP A 506 28.69 -9.14 -9.15
N THR A 507 27.59 -9.38 -8.42
CA THR A 507 26.33 -8.64 -8.60
C THR A 507 26.48 -7.16 -8.21
N LEU A 508 27.18 -6.89 -7.11
CA LEU A 508 27.39 -5.53 -6.60
C LEU A 508 28.35 -4.71 -7.47
N ASP A 509 29.48 -5.28 -7.87
CA ASP A 509 30.47 -4.60 -8.72
C ASP A 509 29.90 -4.31 -10.13
N ARG A 510 28.99 -5.16 -10.64
CA ARG A 510 28.26 -4.90 -11.90
C ARG A 510 27.16 -3.86 -11.77
N SER A 511 26.48 -3.79 -10.62
CA SER A 511 25.52 -2.70 -10.35
C SER A 511 26.22 -1.34 -10.29
N ALA A 512 27.48 -1.28 -9.84
CA ALA A 512 28.29 -0.07 -9.83
C ALA A 512 28.76 0.34 -11.23
N SER A 513 29.03 -0.62 -12.14
CA SER A 513 29.46 -0.32 -13.51
C SER A 513 28.34 0.16 -14.43
N ARG A 514 27.08 -0.28 -14.24
CA ARG A 514 25.90 0.25 -14.95
C ARG A 514 25.63 1.73 -14.62
N GLY A 515 26.07 2.24 -13.47
CA GLY A 515 25.94 3.65 -13.08
C GLY A 515 26.98 4.61 -13.66
N ALA A 516 28.05 4.10 -14.29
CA ALA A 516 29.19 4.89 -14.77
C ALA A 516 29.22 5.10 -16.30
N GLY A 517 28.20 4.66 -17.04
CA GLY A 517 28.09 4.78 -18.49
C GLY A 517 27.53 6.11 -19.00
N SER A 518 28.40 7.12 -19.07
CA SER A 518 28.45 8.34 -19.90
C SER A 518 27.16 9.10 -20.34
N PRO A 519 27.10 10.44 -20.11
CA PRO A 519 26.24 11.35 -20.84
C PRO A 519 26.85 11.72 -22.21
N SER A 520 26.07 11.62 -23.28
CA SER A 520 26.34 12.24 -24.58
C SER A 520 25.04 12.56 -25.31
#